data_AF-A0AAV5FQ48-F1
#
_entry.id   AF-A0AAV5FQ48-F1
#
_cell.length_a   1.000
_cell.length_b   1.000
_cell.length_c   1.000
_cell.angle_alpha   90.00
_cell.angle_beta   90.00
_cell.angle_gamma   90.00
#
_symmetry.space_group_name_H-M   'P 1'
#
loop_
_entity.id
_entity.type
_entity.pdbx_description
1 polymer ?
#
loop_
_entity_poly.entity_id
_entity_poly.type
_entity_poly.pdbx_seq_one_letter_code
_entity_poly.pdbx_strand_id
1 'polypeptide(L)'
;MTATLIYTIMSIDLPQWALKEVDKNRRGYLWRGRKEVKGGHCLVAWGKVTRPKELGGLGISDLQNLGIALRARWLWLQKTNLNRPWNMLQIQVPEQVKAFFSVAMASEVGDGMTTLFWEDRWLHGQRIVDIAPRLHAVIAKRVVKKRTVAEALNEHLWLYDA
;
A
#
# COMPACT_ATOMS: atom_id res chain seq x y z
N MET A 1 -3.47 -14.29 16.07
CA MET A 1 -3.84 -14.33 14.62
C MET A 1 -3.10 -15.51 14.04
N THR A 2 -3.79 -16.47 13.43
CA THR A 2 -3.10 -17.64 12.87
C THR A 2 -2.27 -17.22 11.65
N ALA A 3 -1.10 -17.82 11.47
CA ALA A 3 -0.21 -17.52 10.33
C ALA A 3 -0.94 -17.64 8.98
N THR A 4 -1.91 -18.56 8.88
CA THR A 4 -2.76 -18.76 7.71
C THR A 4 -3.51 -17.50 7.27
N LEU A 5 -4.06 -16.73 8.22
CA LEU A 5 -4.81 -15.51 7.90
C LEU A 5 -3.89 -14.43 7.34
N ILE A 6 -2.69 -14.27 7.93
CA ILE A 6 -1.69 -13.30 7.47
C ILE A 6 -1.25 -13.66 6.04
N TYR A 7 -0.93 -14.92 5.78
CA TYR A 7 -0.55 -15.37 4.45
C TYR A 7 -1.65 -15.13 3.42
N THR A 8 -2.90 -15.48 3.76
CA THR A 8 -4.06 -15.32 2.86
C THR A 8 -4.31 -13.84 2.53
N ILE A 9 -4.26 -12.95 3.53
CA ILE A 9 -4.47 -11.52 3.34
C ILE A 9 -3.31 -10.90 2.52
N MET A 10 -2.09 -11.39 2.69
CA MET A 10 -0.91 -10.91 1.96
C MET A 10 -0.94 -11.33 0.48
N SER A 11 -1.53 -12.48 0.15
CA SER A 11 -1.57 -13.01 -1.21
C SER A 11 -2.83 -12.61 -1.99
N ILE A 12 -3.97 -12.44 -1.31
CA ILE A 12 -5.27 -12.22 -1.96
C ILE A 12 -5.96 -10.99 -1.38
N ASP A 13 -6.62 -10.21 -2.25
CA ASP A 13 -7.53 -9.15 -1.83
C ASP A 13 -8.87 -9.74 -1.39
N LEU A 14 -9.01 -9.97 -0.08
CA LEU A 14 -10.22 -10.57 0.47
C LEU A 14 -11.42 -9.62 0.33
N PRO A 15 -12.58 -10.13 -0.13
CA PRO A 15 -13.79 -9.32 -0.20
C PRO A 15 -14.26 -8.90 1.20
N GLN A 16 -14.95 -7.76 1.27
CA GLN A 16 -15.39 -7.16 2.53
C GLN A 16 -16.23 -8.09 3.41
N TRP A 17 -17.05 -8.97 2.82
CA TRP A 17 -17.83 -9.95 3.59
C TRP A 17 -16.94 -10.97 4.31
N ALA A 18 -15.84 -11.40 3.69
CA ALA A 18 -14.92 -12.36 4.27
C ALA A 18 -14.16 -11.74 5.45
N LEU A 19 -13.71 -10.48 5.31
CA LEU A 19 -13.12 -9.72 6.40
C LEU A 19 -14.10 -9.58 7.58
N LYS A 20 -15.37 -9.27 7.30
CA LYS A 20 -16.43 -9.17 8.31
C LYS A 20 -16.69 -10.48 9.04
N GLU A 21 -16.66 -11.61 8.36
CA GLU A 21 -16.82 -12.93 8.98
C GLU A 21 -15.61 -13.33 9.84
N VAL A 22 -14.39 -13.02 9.40
CA VAL A 22 -13.20 -13.20 10.23
C VAL A 22 -13.28 -12.34 11.48
N ASP A 23 -13.66 -11.07 11.34
CA ASP A 23 -13.80 -10.16 12.49
C ASP A 23 -14.97 -10.53 13.41
N LYS A 24 -16.04 -11.13 12.88
CA LYS A 24 -17.12 -11.71 13.70
C LYS A 24 -16.57 -12.79 14.61
N ASN A 25 -15.73 -13.69 14.08
CA ASN A 25 -15.07 -14.72 14.88
C ASN A 25 -14.09 -14.11 15.89
N ARG A 26 -13.30 -13.12 15.50
CA ARG A 26 -12.34 -12.42 16.40
C ARG A 26 -13.07 -11.73 17.56
N ARG A 27 -14.22 -11.07 17.29
CA ARG A 27 -15.12 -10.51 18.33
C ARG A 27 -15.65 -11.60 19.26
N GLY A 28 -16.05 -12.74 18.68
CA GLY A 28 -16.28 -14.03 19.34
C GLY A 28 -15.35 -14.31 20.50
N TYR A 29 -14.15 -14.65 20.10
CA TYR A 29 -13.13 -15.09 21.03
C TYR A 29 -12.74 -14.00 22.01
N LEU A 30 -12.64 -12.74 21.56
CA LEU A 30 -12.23 -11.64 22.43
C LEU A 30 -13.19 -11.40 23.58
N TRP A 31 -14.51 -11.38 23.33
CA TRP A 31 -15.48 -10.99 24.36
C TRP A 31 -16.12 -12.15 25.10
N ARG A 32 -16.18 -13.35 24.51
CA ARG A 32 -16.91 -14.50 25.09
C ARG A 32 -16.13 -15.81 25.06
N GLY A 33 -14.90 -15.83 24.54
CA GLY A 33 -14.10 -17.05 24.39
C GLY A 33 -14.68 -18.08 23.43
N ARG A 34 -15.71 -17.73 22.63
CA ARG A 34 -16.41 -18.63 21.71
C ARG A 34 -16.85 -17.89 20.43
N LYS A 35 -17.07 -18.63 19.35
CA LYS A 35 -17.35 -18.05 18.02
C LYS A 35 -18.66 -17.24 17.95
N GLU A 36 -19.69 -17.61 18.71
CA GLU A 36 -21.01 -16.99 18.65
C GLU A 36 -21.19 -15.82 19.64
N VAL A 37 -21.59 -14.67 19.10
CA VAL A 37 -21.79 -13.41 19.84
C VAL A 37 -23.03 -12.68 19.35
N LYS A 38 -23.92 -12.31 20.28
CA LYS A 38 -25.01 -11.33 20.08
C LYS A 38 -24.52 -9.90 20.33
N GLY A 39 -25.18 -8.91 19.73
CA GLY A 39 -24.76 -7.50 19.74
C GLY A 39 -24.47 -6.88 21.12
N GLY A 40 -25.12 -7.36 22.19
CA GLY A 40 -24.92 -6.87 23.56
C GLY A 40 -23.68 -7.40 24.29
N HIS A 41 -22.89 -8.29 23.70
CA HIS A 41 -21.70 -8.85 24.36
C HIS A 41 -20.41 -8.07 24.08
N CYS A 42 -20.40 -7.16 23.10
CA CYS A 42 -19.21 -6.36 22.80
C CYS A 42 -19.19 -5.13 23.70
N LEU A 43 -18.24 -5.05 24.64
CA LEU A 43 -18.10 -3.89 25.53
C LEU A 43 -17.58 -2.64 24.81
N VAL A 44 -16.86 -2.83 23.70
CA VAL A 44 -16.27 -1.76 22.91
C VAL A 44 -16.55 -1.98 21.43
N ALA A 45 -16.92 -0.90 20.73
CA ALA A 45 -17.12 -0.93 19.28
C ALA A 45 -15.86 -1.40 18.55
N TRP A 46 -16.02 -2.25 17.53
CA TRP A 46 -14.89 -2.90 16.86
C TRP A 46 -13.90 -1.91 16.23
N GLY A 47 -14.40 -0.82 15.63
CA GLY A 47 -13.56 0.25 15.07
C GLY A 47 -12.76 1.05 16.12
N LYS A 48 -13.07 0.94 17.41
CA LYS A 48 -12.24 1.45 18.51
C LYS A 48 -11.24 0.39 18.98
N VAL A 49 -11.68 -0.87 19.06
CA VAL A 49 -10.81 -2.02 19.38
C VAL A 49 -9.61 -2.09 18.43
N THR A 50 -9.82 -1.82 17.14
CA THR A 50 -8.77 -1.95 16.11
C THR A 50 -7.79 -0.78 16.04
N ARG A 51 -7.97 0.26 16.88
CA ARG A 51 -7.06 1.39 16.92
C ARG A 51 -5.75 1.03 17.65
N PRO A 52 -4.64 1.73 17.35
CA PRO A 52 -3.44 1.70 18.18
C PRO A 52 -3.77 2.01 19.65
N LYS A 53 -2.95 1.50 20.57
CA LYS A 53 -3.17 1.68 22.02
C LYS A 53 -3.03 3.15 22.41
N GLU A 54 -2.13 3.85 21.73
CA GLU A 54 -1.85 5.28 21.85
C GLU A 54 -3.08 6.13 21.47
N LEU A 55 -3.99 5.57 20.65
CA LEU A 55 -5.25 6.19 20.24
C LEU A 55 -6.47 5.60 20.98
N GLY A 56 -6.25 4.95 22.13
CA GLY A 56 -7.30 4.42 23.00
C GLY A 56 -7.97 3.14 22.49
N GLY A 57 -7.30 2.40 21.60
CA GLY A 57 -7.72 1.06 21.16
C GLY A 57 -7.04 -0.08 21.92
N LEU A 58 -7.30 -1.31 21.49
CA LEU A 58 -6.70 -2.51 22.09
C LEU A 58 -5.45 -2.99 21.32
N GLY A 59 -5.08 -2.31 20.23
CA GLY A 59 -3.95 -2.71 19.39
C GLY A 59 -4.21 -3.95 18.53
N ILE A 60 -5.49 -4.32 18.32
CA ILE A 60 -5.85 -5.40 17.40
C ILE A 60 -5.80 -4.85 15.98
N SER A 61 -5.10 -5.50 15.05
CA SER A 61 -5.02 -5.00 13.68
C SER A 61 -6.39 -5.02 12.99
N ASP A 62 -6.77 -3.88 12.41
CA ASP A 62 -7.82 -3.79 11.38
C ASP A 62 -7.40 -4.62 10.15
N LEU A 63 -8.23 -5.56 9.73
CA LEU A 63 -7.83 -6.52 8.69
C LEU A 63 -7.69 -5.87 7.31
N GLN A 64 -8.46 -4.83 7.01
CA GLN A 64 -8.36 -4.13 5.74
C GLN A 64 -7.05 -3.35 5.67
N ASN A 65 -6.75 -2.56 6.71
CA ASN A 65 -5.50 -1.80 6.79
C ASN A 65 -4.28 -2.72 6.85
N LEU A 66 -4.38 -3.83 7.59
CA LEU A 66 -3.33 -4.86 7.60
C LEU A 66 -3.11 -5.44 6.20
N GLY A 67 -4.19 -5.70 5.45
CA GLY A 67 -4.08 -6.18 4.07
C GLY A 67 -3.42 -5.19 3.13
N ILE A 68 -3.74 -3.90 3.26
CA ILE A 68 -3.08 -2.83 2.50
C ILE A 68 -1.58 -2.81 2.80
N ALA A 69 -1.21 -2.80 4.09
CA ALA A 69 0.19 -2.74 4.52
C ALA A 69 0.98 -3.99 4.07
N LEU A 70 0.41 -5.19 4.22
CA LEU A 70 1.07 -6.43 3.82
C LEU A 70 1.28 -6.51 2.31
N ARG A 71 0.33 -6.04 1.50
CA ARG A 71 0.46 -6.05 0.04
C ARG A 71 1.38 -4.96 -0.50
N ALA A 72 1.51 -3.84 0.21
CA ALA A 72 2.49 -2.80 -0.13
C ALA A 72 3.93 -3.34 -0.13
N ARG A 73 4.20 -4.41 0.63
CA ARG A 73 5.47 -5.16 0.59
C ARG A 73 5.86 -5.61 -0.83
N TRP A 74 4.90 -6.03 -1.65
CA TRP A 74 5.17 -6.52 -3.00
C TRP A 74 5.66 -5.40 -3.92
N LEU A 75 5.03 -4.22 -3.83
CA LEU A 75 5.48 -3.02 -4.54
C LEU A 75 6.89 -2.61 -4.11
N TRP A 76 7.17 -2.66 -2.80
CA TRP A 76 8.50 -2.38 -2.26
C TRP A 76 9.55 -3.38 -2.80
N LEU A 77 9.23 -4.68 -2.81
CA LEU A 77 10.13 -5.72 -3.31
C LEU A 77 10.41 -5.59 -4.82
N GLN A 78 9.40 -5.23 -5.61
CA GLN A 78 9.58 -4.97 -7.04
C GLN A 78 10.52 -3.79 -7.28
N LYS A 79 10.42 -2.75 -6.45
CA LYS A 79 11.23 -1.53 -6.61
C LYS A 79 12.68 -1.69 -6.14
N THR A 80 12.90 -2.43 -5.05
CA THR A 80 14.23 -2.55 -4.41
C THR A 80 15.08 -3.72 -4.92
N ASN A 81 14.46 -4.72 -5.55
CA ASN A 81 15.13 -5.97 -5.88
C ASN A 81 14.83 -6.42 -7.31
N LEU A 82 15.37 -5.68 -8.28
CA LEU A 82 15.09 -5.91 -9.71
C LEU A 82 15.55 -7.28 -10.23
N ASN A 83 16.61 -7.85 -9.66
CA ASN A 83 17.22 -9.11 -10.10
C ASN A 83 16.55 -10.36 -9.53
N ARG A 84 15.46 -10.21 -8.77
CA ARG A 84 14.84 -11.34 -8.09
C ARG A 84 13.69 -11.93 -8.90
N PRO A 85 13.43 -13.25 -8.80
CA PRO A 85 12.40 -13.92 -9.60
C PRO A 85 10.99 -13.33 -9.43
N TRP A 86 10.68 -12.77 -8.26
CA TRP A 86 9.39 -12.15 -7.99
C TRP A 86 9.14 -10.84 -8.75
N ASN A 87 10.16 -10.22 -9.33
CA ASN A 87 9.97 -9.07 -10.22
C ASN A 87 9.19 -9.44 -11.49
N MET A 88 9.26 -10.70 -11.90
CA MET A 88 8.50 -11.24 -13.04
C MET A 88 7.07 -11.66 -12.68
N LEU A 89 6.73 -11.72 -11.39
CA LEU A 89 5.38 -12.07 -10.98
C LEU A 89 4.46 -10.87 -11.24
N GLN A 90 3.43 -11.09 -12.05
CA GLN A 90 2.36 -10.12 -12.26
C GLN A 90 1.43 -10.09 -11.04
N ILE A 91 1.92 -9.51 -9.95
CA ILE A 91 1.15 -9.34 -8.71
C ILE A 91 0.10 -8.27 -8.98
N GLN A 92 -1.16 -8.68 -9.00
CA GLN A 92 -2.30 -7.76 -9.08
C GLN A 92 -2.44 -7.03 -7.75
N VAL A 93 -1.96 -5.79 -7.70
CA VAL A 93 -2.05 -4.95 -6.51
C VAL A 93 -3.27 -4.03 -6.64
N PRO A 94 -4.22 -4.06 -5.68
CA PRO A 94 -5.38 -3.17 -5.70
C PRO A 94 -4.98 -1.70 -5.73
N GLU A 95 -5.80 -0.87 -6.35
CA GLU A 95 -5.50 0.56 -6.54
C GLU A 95 -5.30 1.30 -5.20
N GLN A 96 -6.08 0.93 -4.18
CA GLN A 96 -5.91 1.48 -2.83
C GLN A 96 -4.51 1.23 -2.25
N VAL A 97 -3.91 0.07 -2.56
CA VAL A 97 -2.56 -0.28 -2.10
C VAL A 97 -1.50 0.51 -2.87
N LYS A 98 -1.68 0.71 -4.18
CA LYS A 98 -0.80 1.58 -4.99
C LYS A 98 -0.85 3.02 -4.52
N ALA A 99 -2.05 3.55 -4.27
CA ALA A 99 -2.26 4.89 -3.74
C ALA A 99 -1.57 5.05 -2.37
N PHE A 100 -1.80 4.11 -1.44
CA PHE A 100 -1.10 4.10 -0.15
C PHE A 100 0.43 4.08 -0.31
N PHE A 101 0.95 3.18 -1.15
CA PHE A 101 2.38 3.05 -1.41
C PHE A 101 2.99 4.33 -1.99
N SER A 102 2.31 4.97 -2.96
CA SER A 102 2.77 6.22 -3.59
C SER A 102 2.87 7.39 -2.61
N VAL A 103 2.09 7.37 -1.53
CA VAL A 103 2.11 8.40 -0.48
C VAL A 103 3.12 8.07 0.62
N ALA A 104 3.23 6.79 0.97
CA ALA A 104 4.05 6.33 2.09
C ALA A 104 5.54 6.18 1.75
N MET A 105 5.89 6.03 0.46
CA MET A 105 7.26 5.78 0.03
C MET A 105 7.92 7.03 -0.55
N ALA A 106 9.12 7.33 -0.08
CA ALA A 106 10.05 8.24 -0.72
C ALA A 106 11.22 7.46 -1.33
N SER A 107 11.77 7.96 -2.43
CA SER A 107 12.92 7.36 -3.10
C SER A 107 14.13 8.28 -2.98
N GLU A 108 15.23 7.74 -2.49
CA GLU A 108 16.54 8.36 -2.66
C GLU A 108 17.01 8.05 -4.08
N VAL A 109 17.42 9.09 -4.82
CA VAL A 109 17.65 8.98 -6.27
C VAL A 109 18.76 7.98 -6.60
N GLY A 110 19.87 7.98 -5.86
CA GLY A 110 21.03 7.16 -6.18
C GLY A 110 21.54 7.43 -7.60
N ASP A 111 21.60 6.39 -8.43
CA ASP A 111 21.94 6.47 -9.87
C ASP A 111 20.77 6.93 -10.76
N GLY A 112 19.57 7.07 -10.20
CA GLY A 112 18.35 7.51 -10.88
C GLY A 112 17.70 6.45 -11.78
N MET A 113 18.26 5.25 -11.92
CA MET A 113 17.79 4.23 -12.88
C MET A 113 16.52 3.51 -12.45
N THR A 114 16.20 3.55 -11.15
CA THR A 114 15.08 2.81 -10.53
C THR A 114 13.99 3.72 -9.96
N THR A 115 14.16 5.03 -10.10
CA THR A 115 13.24 6.05 -9.60
C THR A 115 12.53 6.71 -10.79
N LEU A 116 11.21 6.69 -10.78
CA LEU A 116 10.37 7.30 -11.82
C LEU A 116 10.29 8.81 -11.62
N PHE A 117 10.66 9.58 -12.64
CA PHE A 117 10.76 11.03 -12.56
C PHE A 117 9.42 11.70 -12.21
N TRP A 118 8.32 11.27 -12.83
CA TRP A 118 7.01 11.90 -12.66
C TRP A 118 6.19 11.36 -11.48
N GLU A 119 6.32 10.05 -11.18
CA GLU A 119 5.44 9.32 -10.25
C GLU A 119 6.02 9.13 -8.85
N ASP A 120 7.36 9.12 -8.69
CA ASP A 120 7.98 8.86 -7.40
C ASP A 120 8.21 10.12 -6.57
N ARG A 121 8.19 9.95 -5.24
CA ARG A 121 8.52 10.99 -4.27
C ARG A 121 10.03 11.08 -4.07
N TRP A 122 10.73 11.67 -5.02
CA TRP A 122 12.19 11.79 -5.00
C TRP A 122 12.68 13.23 -4.85
N LEU A 123 11.84 14.22 -5.19
CA LEU A 123 12.20 15.63 -5.06
C LEU A 123 11.67 16.17 -3.72
N HIS A 124 12.54 16.24 -2.72
CA HIS A 124 12.19 16.69 -1.36
C HIS A 124 10.99 15.93 -0.75
N GLY A 125 10.88 14.63 -1.05
CA GLY A 125 9.76 13.80 -0.60
C GLY A 125 8.44 14.05 -1.32
N GLN A 126 8.44 14.81 -2.41
CA GLN A 126 7.29 15.11 -3.25
C GLN A 126 7.43 14.50 -4.65
N ARG A 127 6.30 14.24 -5.31
CA ARG A 127 6.26 13.89 -6.72
C ARG A 127 6.19 15.15 -7.55
N ILE A 128 6.69 15.10 -8.79
CA ILE A 128 6.59 16.25 -9.70
C ILE A 128 5.13 16.59 -10.01
N VAL A 129 4.22 15.61 -10.08
CA VAL A 129 2.78 15.84 -10.25
C VAL A 129 2.16 16.67 -9.12
N ASP A 130 2.70 16.58 -7.89
CA ASP A 130 2.20 17.34 -6.75
C ASP A 130 2.65 18.82 -6.82
N ILE A 131 3.79 19.08 -7.47
CA ILE A 131 4.40 20.42 -7.61
C ILE A 131 3.88 21.12 -8.88
N ALA A 132 3.80 20.40 -9.99
CA ALA A 132 3.48 20.91 -11.32
C ALA A 132 2.37 20.09 -12.00
N PRO A 133 1.14 20.09 -11.48
CA PRO A 133 0.05 19.24 -11.99
C PRO A 133 -0.35 19.57 -13.44
N ARG A 134 -0.22 20.84 -13.86
CA ARG A 134 -0.52 21.27 -15.24
C ARG A 134 0.48 20.73 -16.24
N LEU A 135 1.76 20.71 -15.87
CA LEU A 135 2.81 20.12 -16.69
C LEU A 135 2.60 18.60 -16.81
N HIS A 136 2.32 17.94 -15.69
CA HIS A 136 2.03 16.51 -15.71
C HIS A 136 0.82 16.15 -16.60
N ALA A 137 -0.21 17.02 -16.65
CA ALA A 137 -1.42 16.78 -17.43
C ALA A 137 -1.21 16.71 -18.95
N VAL A 138 -0.15 17.34 -19.47
CA VAL A 138 0.16 17.32 -20.92
C VAL A 138 1.04 16.13 -21.33
N ILE A 139 1.65 15.44 -20.36
CA ILE A 139 2.60 14.36 -20.63
C ILE A 139 1.86 13.06 -20.94
N ALA A 140 2.33 12.35 -21.96
CA ALA A 140 1.78 11.05 -22.31
C ALA A 140 1.89 10.05 -21.14
N LYS A 141 0.77 9.37 -20.81
CA LYS A 141 0.73 8.36 -19.71
C LYS A 141 1.82 7.29 -19.79
N ARG A 142 2.27 6.95 -21.00
CA ARG A 142 3.37 6.00 -21.21
C ARG A 142 4.71 6.52 -20.68
N VAL A 143 4.97 7.81 -20.89
CA VAL A 143 6.20 8.49 -20.46
C VAL A 143 6.19 8.64 -18.94
N VAL A 144 5.10 9.14 -18.36
CA VAL A 144 4.90 9.24 -16.89
C VAL A 144 5.26 7.94 -16.17
N LYS A 145 4.80 6.80 -16.70
CA LYS A 145 4.98 5.48 -16.07
C LYS A 145 6.36 4.85 -16.24
N LYS A 146 7.23 5.39 -17.08
CA LYS A 146 8.50 4.74 -17.46
C LYS A 146 9.72 5.63 -17.32
N ARG A 147 9.57 6.94 -17.49
CA ARG A 147 10.68 7.90 -17.44
C ARG A 147 11.38 7.82 -16.09
N THR A 148 12.65 7.43 -16.11
CA THR A 148 13.48 7.39 -14.90
C THR A 148 14.12 8.74 -14.63
N VAL A 149 14.58 8.99 -13.40
CA VAL A 149 15.31 10.22 -13.05
C VAL A 149 16.63 10.31 -13.83
N ALA A 150 17.33 9.18 -14.00
CA ALA A 150 18.55 9.12 -14.80
C ALA A 150 18.31 9.56 -16.25
N GLU A 151 17.27 9.01 -16.89
CA GLU A 151 16.90 9.37 -18.26
C GLU A 151 16.42 10.81 -18.37
N ALA A 152 15.60 11.27 -17.42
CA ALA A 152 15.02 12.60 -17.43
C ALA A 152 16.07 13.70 -17.31
N LEU A 153 17.03 13.52 -16.40
CA LEU A 153 18.07 14.51 -16.12
C LEU A 153 19.22 14.46 -17.12
N ASN A 154 19.41 13.32 -17.81
CA ASN A 154 20.34 13.24 -18.93
C ASN A 154 19.92 14.21 -20.03
N GLU A 155 20.77 15.20 -20.34
CA GLU A 155 20.53 16.23 -21.37
C GLU A 155 19.17 16.96 -21.24
N HIS A 156 18.60 17.00 -20.03
CA HIS A 156 17.28 17.58 -19.76
C HIS A 156 16.14 17.00 -20.62
N LEU A 157 16.19 15.70 -20.94
CA LEU A 157 15.20 15.03 -21.77
C LEU A 157 13.75 15.17 -21.27
N TRP A 158 13.54 15.41 -19.98
CA TRP A 158 12.22 15.66 -19.40
C TRP A 158 11.48 16.86 -20.04
N LEU A 159 12.19 17.82 -20.64
CA LEU A 159 11.60 18.94 -21.35
C LEU A 159 10.83 18.52 -22.61
N TYR A 160 11.17 17.35 -23.17
CA TYR A 160 10.56 16.80 -24.38
C TYR A 160 9.52 15.71 -24.08
N ASP A 161 9.10 15.58 -22.82
CA ASP A 161 8.06 14.62 -22.41
C ASP A 161 6.63 15.08 -22.74
N ALA A 162 6.45 16.38 -23.00
CA ALA A 162 5.18 17.03 -23.34
C ALA A 162 4.83 16.94 -24.84
#